data_AF-A0A0A3IHU0-F1
#
_entry.id   AF-A0A0A3IHU0-F1
#
_cell.length_a   1.000
_cell.length_b   1.000
_cell.length_c   1.000
_cell.angle_alpha   90.00
_cell.angle_beta   90.00
_cell.angle_gamma   90.00
#
_symmetry.space_group_name_H-M   'P 1'
#
loop_
_entity.id
_entity.type
_entity.pdbx_description
1 polymer ?
#
loop_
_entity_poly.entity_id
_entity_poly.type
_entity_poly.pdbx_seq_one_letter_code
_entity_poly.pdbx_strand_id
1 'polypeptide(L)'
;MQLFKERLKREWRFHLKLLKDIIDWTILLYAMIPAGAFLYFLYRETVLRGEFGFFVYIPIELFVFVLILFGSIGYMRTFIEPADRLFIIQHKQVFSRLKRFSIYYSVLWQSVFITGILLLLTPVLFGYYGLLAGDVLQIGLAMLLYFCVNPCIEWSHLHKWLKGPFGLFVAACLSVMILYLAAFGTLLLVALLLLVLLFIEMRHIRSGTYFEKQLEHDLKAHTRWIGRLFFFNNELKSMIKEKHNVKAPRLLKGRLFQHADDAAAELLVKTLIRNKRYRWAYVRLVLVTVPLYLALPFWADVLLLGFSYFMLTGWLESVMYEVKGHAVFNVLKLQDEQWYSSMKRLKVIFVAPVILCMGLVVALGLML
;
A
#
# COMPACT_ATOMS: atom_id res chain seq x y z
N MET A 1 -9.78 -32.80 6.53
CA MET A 1 -10.52 -31.61 7.02
C MET A 1 -9.93 -31.07 8.33
N GLN A 2 -9.44 -31.94 9.23
CA GLN A 2 -8.72 -31.55 10.45
C GLN A 2 -7.57 -30.57 10.16
N LEU A 3 -6.73 -30.86 9.16
CA LEU A 3 -5.62 -29.98 8.75
C LEU A 3 -6.06 -28.52 8.47
N PHE A 4 -7.16 -28.32 7.75
CA PHE A 4 -7.67 -26.97 7.48
C PHE A 4 -8.09 -26.26 8.77
N LYS A 5 -8.83 -26.95 9.64
CA LYS A 5 -9.30 -26.40 10.92
C LYS A 5 -8.14 -26.03 11.84
N GLU A 6 -7.10 -26.86 11.90
CA GLU A 6 -5.90 -26.60 12.70
C GLU A 6 -5.14 -25.37 12.21
N ARG A 7 -4.96 -25.24 10.88
CA ARG A 7 -4.32 -24.07 10.26
C ARG A 7 -5.11 -22.79 10.52
N LEU A 8 -6.42 -22.84 10.31
CA LEU A 8 -7.32 -21.73 10.59
C LEU A 8 -7.25 -21.32 12.07
N LYS A 9 -7.28 -22.28 13.00
CA LYS A 9 -7.17 -22.01 14.44
C LYS A 9 -5.80 -21.44 14.82
N ARG A 10 -4.71 -21.93 14.24
CA ARG A 10 -3.36 -21.41 14.49
C ARG A 10 -3.26 -19.96 14.03
N GLU A 11 -3.81 -19.66 12.87
CA GLU A 11 -3.80 -18.31 12.30
C GLU A 11 -4.66 -17.32 13.08
N TRP A 12 -5.89 -17.71 13.45
CA TRP A 12 -6.74 -16.89 14.31
C TRP A 12 -6.06 -16.60 15.64
N ARG A 13 -5.44 -17.61 16.27
CA ARG A 13 -4.66 -17.41 17.50
C ARG A 13 -3.49 -16.44 17.28
N PHE A 14 -2.79 -16.55 16.15
CA PHE A 14 -1.69 -15.63 15.83
C PHE A 14 -2.19 -14.20 15.64
N HIS A 15 -3.26 -13.98 14.86
CA HIS A 15 -3.83 -12.64 14.66
C HIS A 15 -4.39 -12.06 15.96
N LEU A 16 -5.10 -12.86 16.78
CA LEU A 16 -5.62 -12.41 18.07
C LEU A 16 -4.51 -12.06 19.05
N LYS A 17 -3.44 -12.88 19.11
CA LYS A 17 -2.27 -12.57 19.93
C LYS A 17 -1.61 -11.27 19.48
N LEU A 18 -1.40 -11.11 18.18
CA LEU A 18 -0.80 -9.91 17.62
C LEU A 18 -1.66 -8.65 17.86
N LEU A 19 -2.99 -8.77 17.77
CA LEU A 19 -3.89 -7.66 18.13
C LEU A 19 -3.83 -7.35 19.62
N LYS A 20 -3.79 -8.37 20.49
CA LYS A 20 -3.63 -8.19 21.94
C LYS A 20 -2.30 -7.54 22.31
N ASP A 21 -1.23 -7.87 21.59
CA ASP A 21 0.10 -7.32 21.84
C ASP A 21 0.21 -5.83 21.41
N ILE A 22 -0.64 -5.38 20.47
CA ILE A 22 -0.63 -4.02 19.93
C ILE A 22 -1.69 -3.13 20.58
N ILE A 23 -2.89 -3.65 20.83
CA ILE A 23 -4.02 -2.89 21.36
C ILE A 23 -3.89 -2.86 22.88
N ASP A 24 -3.23 -1.82 23.38
CA ASP A 24 -3.36 -1.41 24.78
C ASP A 24 -4.74 -0.78 25.02
N TRP A 25 -5.24 -0.85 26.25
CA TRP A 25 -6.53 -0.25 26.65
C TRP A 25 -6.61 1.24 26.27
N THR A 26 -5.47 1.93 26.37
CA THR A 26 -5.31 3.32 25.95
C THR A 26 -5.61 3.51 24.47
N ILE A 27 -5.06 2.66 23.59
CA ILE A 27 -5.29 2.71 22.14
C ILE A 27 -6.75 2.38 21.81
N LEU A 28 -7.32 1.40 22.51
CA LEU A 28 -8.73 1.05 22.36
C LEU A 28 -9.63 2.25 22.65
N LEU A 29 -9.37 2.97 23.75
CA LEU A 29 -10.14 4.15 24.14
C LEU A 29 -10.01 5.28 23.11
N TYR A 30 -8.79 5.57 22.65
CA TYR A 30 -8.54 6.57 21.61
C TYR A 30 -9.12 6.21 20.24
N ALA A 31 -9.31 4.93 19.92
CA ALA A 31 -9.95 4.52 18.67
C ALA A 31 -11.48 4.47 18.78
N MET A 32 -11.99 3.99 19.92
CA MET A 32 -13.42 3.75 20.13
C MET A 32 -14.21 5.04 20.32
N ILE A 33 -13.67 6.04 21.02
CA ILE A 33 -14.37 7.32 21.22
C ILE A 33 -14.58 8.07 19.88
N PRO A 34 -13.56 8.29 19.03
CA PRO A 34 -13.76 8.93 17.74
C PRO A 34 -14.61 8.11 16.78
N ALA A 35 -14.44 6.77 16.75
CA ALA A 35 -15.26 5.90 15.90
C ALA A 35 -16.74 5.92 16.32
N GLY A 36 -17.01 5.88 17.63
CA GLY A 36 -18.36 5.98 18.18
C GLY A 36 -18.99 7.34 17.91
N ALA A 37 -18.25 8.43 18.12
CA ALA A 37 -18.69 9.77 17.77
C ALA A 37 -19.00 9.89 16.28
N PHE A 38 -18.11 9.40 15.41
CA PHE A 38 -18.31 9.40 13.96
C PHE A 38 -19.57 8.63 13.57
N LEU A 39 -19.78 7.41 14.10
CA LEU A 39 -20.99 6.63 13.83
C LEU A 39 -22.25 7.32 14.33
N TYR A 40 -22.19 7.95 15.51
CA TYR A 40 -23.31 8.71 16.06
C TYR A 40 -23.68 9.92 15.19
N PHE A 41 -22.69 10.73 14.78
CA PHE A 41 -22.93 11.87 13.89
C PHE A 41 -23.42 11.41 12.52
N LEU A 42 -22.79 10.38 11.94
CA LEU A 42 -23.22 9.80 10.67
C LEU A 42 -24.68 9.35 10.74
N TYR A 43 -25.06 8.62 11.79
CA TYR A 43 -26.44 8.17 11.98
C TYR A 43 -27.41 9.35 12.20
N ARG A 44 -27.07 10.29 13.07
CA ARG A 44 -27.92 11.44 13.39
C ARG A 44 -28.17 12.33 12.18
N GLU A 45 -27.13 12.64 11.41
CA GLU A 45 -27.23 13.52 10.26
C GLU A 45 -27.94 12.83 9.09
N THR A 46 -27.52 11.60 8.75
CA THR A 46 -28.10 10.91 7.59
C THR A 46 -29.50 10.36 7.85
N VAL A 47 -29.74 9.71 9.00
CA VAL A 47 -31.01 9.01 9.28
C VAL A 47 -32.04 9.93 9.92
N LEU A 48 -31.65 10.72 10.93
CA LEU A 48 -32.62 11.53 11.68
C LEU A 48 -32.90 12.88 11.03
N ARG A 49 -31.90 13.49 10.37
CA ARG A 49 -32.04 14.82 9.74
C ARG A 49 -32.22 14.77 8.23
N GLY A 50 -31.93 13.63 7.58
CA GLY A 50 -31.93 13.53 6.12
C GLY A 50 -30.86 14.40 5.45
N GLU A 51 -29.84 14.83 6.20
CA GLU A 51 -28.74 15.62 5.70
C GLU A 51 -27.62 14.67 5.24
N PHE A 52 -27.53 14.46 3.93
CA PHE A 52 -26.57 13.52 3.35
C PHE A 52 -25.17 14.12 3.11
N GLY A 53 -24.94 15.37 3.50
CA GLY A 53 -23.63 16.02 3.56
C GLY A 53 -22.76 15.79 2.33
N PHE A 54 -21.60 15.14 2.51
CA PHE A 54 -20.64 14.85 1.44
C PHE A 54 -21.22 13.98 0.31
N PHE A 55 -22.18 13.10 0.60
CA PHE A 55 -22.78 12.22 -0.42
C PHE A 55 -23.56 12.99 -1.48
N VAL A 56 -24.00 14.22 -1.17
CA VAL A 56 -24.72 15.09 -2.12
C VAL A 56 -23.88 15.41 -3.36
N TYR A 57 -22.55 15.51 -3.19
CA TYR A 57 -21.63 15.83 -4.28
C TYR A 57 -21.13 14.60 -5.06
N ILE A 58 -21.52 13.39 -4.64
CA ILE A 58 -21.02 12.15 -5.24
C ILE A 58 -22.08 11.61 -6.21
N PRO A 59 -21.80 11.54 -7.52
CA PRO A 59 -22.69 10.91 -8.48
C PRO A 59 -22.76 9.39 -8.22
N ILE A 60 -23.92 8.79 -8.48
CA ILE A 60 -24.18 7.37 -8.15
C ILE A 60 -23.21 6.42 -8.87
N GLU A 61 -22.78 6.78 -10.08
CA GLU A 61 -21.80 6.07 -10.89
C GLU A 61 -20.47 5.93 -10.16
N LEU A 62 -19.98 7.05 -9.60
CA LEU A 62 -18.74 7.08 -8.85
C LEU A 62 -18.88 6.33 -7.52
N PHE A 63 -20.04 6.47 -6.86
CA PHE A 63 -20.30 5.79 -5.60
C PHE A 63 -20.29 4.26 -5.76
N VAL A 64 -21.03 3.72 -6.73
CA VAL A 64 -21.06 2.28 -7.03
C VAL A 64 -19.69 1.77 -7.46
N PHE A 65 -18.97 2.52 -8.31
CA PHE A 65 -17.61 2.17 -8.71
C PHE A 65 -16.68 2.03 -7.50
N VAL A 66 -16.70 3.00 -6.58
CA VAL A 66 -15.90 2.98 -5.35
C VAL A 66 -16.30 1.81 -4.45
N LEU A 67 -17.59 1.50 -4.31
CA LEU A 67 -18.06 0.33 -3.56
C LEU A 67 -17.54 -0.99 -4.15
N ILE A 68 -17.54 -1.14 -5.47
CA ILE A 68 -16.98 -2.33 -6.11
C ILE A 68 -15.48 -2.47 -5.79
N LEU A 69 -14.73 -1.36 -5.80
CA LEU A 69 -13.32 -1.37 -5.39
C LEU A 69 -13.14 -1.80 -3.92
N PHE A 70 -14.05 -1.41 -3.03
CA PHE A 70 -14.06 -1.88 -1.63
C PHE A 70 -14.21 -3.41 -1.51
N GLY A 71 -14.79 -4.07 -2.52
CA GLY A 71 -14.78 -5.53 -2.63
C GLY A 71 -13.37 -6.17 -2.65
N SER A 72 -12.32 -5.39 -2.95
CA SER A 72 -10.92 -5.88 -2.94
C SER A 72 -10.18 -5.76 -1.61
N ILE A 73 -10.80 -5.25 -0.54
CA ILE A 73 -10.12 -5.08 0.77
C ILE A 73 -9.68 -6.43 1.38
N GLY A 74 -10.34 -7.53 1.01
CA GLY A 74 -9.95 -8.89 1.39
C GLY A 74 -8.91 -9.52 0.45
N TYR A 75 -8.41 -10.69 0.83
CA TYR A 75 -7.62 -11.54 -0.06
C TYR A 75 -8.09 -12.99 0.05
N MET A 76 -8.07 -13.70 -1.07
CA MET A 76 -8.40 -15.13 -1.11
C MET A 76 -7.21 -15.91 -0.55
N ARG A 77 -7.41 -16.54 0.61
CA ARG A 77 -6.36 -17.28 1.31
C ARG A 77 -6.39 -18.74 0.89
N THR A 78 -5.22 -19.33 0.64
CA THR A 78 -5.11 -20.76 0.28
C THR A 78 -4.68 -21.66 1.44
N PHE A 79 -4.14 -21.07 2.53
CA PHE A 79 -3.61 -21.77 3.71
C PHE A 79 -2.51 -22.79 3.36
N ILE A 80 -1.78 -22.52 2.28
CA ILE A 80 -0.65 -23.33 1.84
C ILE A 80 0.60 -22.88 2.60
N GLU A 81 1.40 -23.83 3.05
CA GLU A 81 2.66 -23.57 3.76
C GLU A 81 3.87 -24.04 2.96
N PRO A 82 5.07 -23.47 3.15
CA PRO A 82 6.27 -23.91 2.42
C PRO A 82 6.58 -25.41 2.57
N ALA A 83 6.28 -25.98 3.75
CA ALA A 83 6.47 -27.41 4.02
C ALA A 83 5.56 -28.33 3.18
N ASP A 84 4.46 -27.81 2.64
CA ASP A 84 3.49 -28.58 1.86
C ASP A 84 4.02 -29.01 0.49
N ARG A 85 5.12 -28.38 0.04
CA ARG A 85 5.79 -28.68 -1.22
C ARG A 85 6.28 -30.11 -1.29
N LEU A 86 6.72 -30.68 -0.17
CA LEU A 86 7.30 -32.02 -0.15
C LEU A 86 6.24 -33.11 0.06
N PHE A 87 5.23 -32.86 0.89
CA PHE A 87 4.30 -33.90 1.34
C PHE A 87 2.89 -33.77 0.75
N ILE A 88 2.31 -32.57 0.74
CA ILE A 88 0.88 -32.39 0.43
C ILE A 88 0.63 -32.32 -1.08
N ILE A 89 1.57 -31.77 -1.85
CA ILE A 89 1.41 -31.65 -3.31
C ILE A 89 1.30 -33.02 -4.01
N GLN A 90 1.92 -34.05 -3.43
CA GLN A 90 1.87 -35.43 -3.93
C GLN A 90 0.47 -36.04 -3.75
N HIS A 91 -0.22 -35.68 -2.67
CA HIS A 91 -1.57 -36.14 -2.37
C HIS A 91 -2.64 -35.17 -2.93
N LYS A 92 -2.84 -35.20 -4.26
CA LYS A 92 -3.75 -34.30 -5.00
C LYS A 92 -5.16 -34.17 -4.40
N GLN A 93 -5.72 -35.24 -3.84
CA GLN A 93 -7.04 -35.20 -3.22
C GLN A 93 -7.04 -34.39 -1.91
N VAL A 94 -6.02 -34.54 -1.07
CA VAL A 94 -5.89 -33.79 0.19
C VAL A 94 -5.62 -32.32 -0.11
N PHE A 95 -4.74 -32.06 -1.09
CA PHE A 95 -4.39 -30.71 -1.52
C PHE A 95 -5.58 -29.94 -2.13
N SER A 96 -6.35 -30.57 -3.02
CA SER A 96 -7.53 -29.94 -3.62
C SER A 96 -8.62 -29.68 -2.58
N ARG A 97 -8.87 -30.61 -1.66
CA ARG A 97 -9.81 -30.41 -0.54
C ARG A 97 -9.38 -29.24 0.34
N LEU A 98 -8.10 -29.15 0.72
CA LEU A 98 -7.58 -28.05 1.52
C LEU A 98 -7.88 -26.71 0.83
N LYS A 99 -7.49 -26.55 -0.44
CA LYS A 99 -7.73 -25.32 -1.20
C LYS A 99 -9.21 -24.97 -1.32
N ARG A 100 -10.07 -25.96 -1.54
CA ARG A 100 -11.51 -25.75 -1.64
C ARG A 100 -12.11 -25.20 -0.35
N PHE A 101 -11.76 -25.77 0.81
CA PHE A 101 -12.18 -25.24 2.11
C PHE A 101 -11.64 -23.83 2.38
N SER A 102 -10.39 -23.57 1.98
CA SER A 102 -9.76 -22.24 2.08
C SER A 102 -10.51 -21.18 1.27
N ILE A 103 -10.92 -21.52 0.05
CA ILE A 103 -11.67 -20.62 -0.84
C ILE A 103 -13.09 -20.40 -0.33
N TYR A 104 -13.79 -21.47 0.08
CA TYR A 104 -15.12 -21.32 0.68
C TYR A 104 -15.09 -20.43 1.93
N TYR A 105 -14.12 -20.64 2.81
CA TYR A 105 -13.94 -19.77 3.97
C TYR A 105 -13.71 -18.31 3.56
N SER A 106 -12.84 -18.07 2.56
CA SER A 106 -12.54 -16.72 2.08
C SER A 106 -13.77 -16.03 1.48
N VAL A 107 -14.55 -16.74 0.67
CA VAL A 107 -15.77 -16.21 0.04
C VAL A 107 -16.86 -15.94 1.09
N LEU A 108 -17.03 -16.84 2.07
CA LEU A 108 -17.99 -16.64 3.17
C LEU A 108 -17.61 -15.44 4.03
N TRP A 109 -16.35 -15.33 4.42
CA TRP A 109 -15.87 -14.19 5.22
C TRP A 109 -16.02 -12.87 4.46
N GLN A 110 -15.69 -12.87 3.18
CA GLN A 110 -15.88 -11.69 2.33
C GLN A 110 -17.36 -11.34 2.19
N SER A 111 -18.25 -12.32 2.08
CA SER A 111 -19.69 -12.08 2.01
C SER A 111 -20.20 -11.40 3.28
N VAL A 112 -19.79 -11.88 4.47
CA VAL A 112 -20.12 -11.25 5.75
C VAL A 112 -19.60 -9.81 5.82
N PHE A 113 -18.37 -9.56 5.35
CA PHE A 113 -17.78 -8.23 5.30
C PHE A 113 -18.56 -7.29 4.37
N ILE A 114 -18.91 -7.74 3.16
CA ILE A 114 -19.71 -6.96 2.19
C ILE A 114 -21.09 -6.65 2.77
N THR A 115 -21.76 -7.65 3.36
CA THR A 115 -23.05 -7.44 4.02
C THR A 115 -22.95 -6.40 5.13
N GLY A 116 -21.89 -6.42 5.95
CA GLY A 116 -21.65 -5.40 6.97
C GLY A 116 -21.49 -3.99 6.40
N ILE A 117 -20.76 -3.83 5.29
CA ILE A 117 -20.61 -2.54 4.60
C ILE A 117 -21.95 -2.05 4.06
N LEU A 118 -22.70 -2.91 3.36
CA LEU A 118 -23.99 -2.53 2.78
C LEU A 118 -25.04 -2.21 3.85
N LEU A 119 -25.01 -2.90 4.99
CA LEU A 119 -25.86 -2.60 6.14
C LEU A 119 -25.52 -1.23 6.71
N LEU A 120 -24.24 -0.91 6.88
CA LEU A 120 -23.79 0.40 7.35
C LEU A 120 -24.20 1.54 6.38
N LEU A 121 -24.19 1.29 5.07
CA LEU A 121 -24.51 2.27 4.03
C LEU A 121 -25.99 2.25 3.61
N THR A 122 -26.82 1.40 4.21
CA THR A 122 -28.26 1.31 3.97
C THR A 122 -28.96 2.68 3.96
N PRO A 123 -28.78 3.58 4.95
CA PRO A 123 -29.50 4.85 4.93
C PRO A 123 -29.15 5.75 3.74
N VAL A 124 -27.92 5.67 3.23
CA VAL A 124 -27.50 6.43 2.05
C VAL A 124 -28.03 5.78 0.77
N LEU A 125 -27.96 4.45 0.67
CA LEU A 125 -28.40 3.69 -0.51
C LEU A 125 -29.91 3.85 -0.75
N PHE A 126 -30.73 3.66 0.28
CA PHE A 126 -32.18 3.77 0.19
C PHE A 126 -32.68 5.21 0.30
N GLY A 127 -32.10 6.00 1.21
CA GLY A 127 -32.60 7.34 1.54
C GLY A 127 -32.20 8.43 0.55
N TYR A 128 -30.94 8.42 0.09
CA TYR A 128 -30.43 9.46 -0.82
C TYR A 128 -30.51 9.02 -2.29
N TYR A 129 -29.93 7.85 -2.61
CA TYR A 129 -29.89 7.36 -3.99
C TYR A 129 -31.18 6.67 -4.44
N GLY A 130 -32.13 6.41 -3.52
CA GLY A 130 -33.43 5.81 -3.86
C GLY A 130 -33.34 4.38 -4.40
N LEU A 131 -32.27 3.66 -4.09
CA LEU A 131 -32.04 2.30 -4.61
C LEU A 131 -33.04 1.31 -4.02
N LEU A 132 -33.49 0.36 -4.83
CA LEU A 132 -34.32 -0.74 -4.36
C LEU A 132 -33.46 -1.84 -3.75
N ALA A 133 -34.08 -2.74 -2.97
CA ALA A 133 -33.38 -3.88 -2.38
C ALA A 133 -32.70 -4.77 -3.43
N GLY A 134 -33.29 -4.86 -4.63
CA GLY A 134 -32.70 -5.55 -5.78
C GLY A 134 -31.37 -4.94 -6.22
N ASP A 135 -31.27 -3.61 -6.29
CA ASP A 135 -30.07 -2.89 -6.71
C ASP A 135 -28.95 -3.05 -5.68
N VAL A 136 -29.28 -2.97 -4.39
CA VAL A 136 -28.33 -3.21 -3.29
C VAL A 136 -27.79 -4.65 -3.34
N LEU A 137 -28.64 -5.63 -3.65
CA LEU A 137 -28.22 -7.01 -3.84
C LEU A 137 -27.30 -7.16 -5.05
N GLN A 138 -27.57 -6.47 -6.17
CA GLN A 138 -26.68 -6.45 -7.34
C GLN A 138 -25.31 -5.87 -7.01
N ILE A 139 -25.25 -4.76 -6.25
CA ILE A 139 -23.99 -4.17 -5.79
C ILE A 139 -23.22 -5.17 -4.94
N GLY A 140 -23.87 -5.85 -4.00
CA GLY A 140 -23.24 -6.89 -3.17
C GLY A 140 -22.68 -8.06 -3.99
N LEU A 141 -23.44 -8.54 -4.97
CA LEU A 141 -22.99 -9.59 -5.88
C LEU A 141 -21.80 -9.13 -6.74
N ALA A 142 -21.82 -7.89 -7.24
CA ALA A 142 -20.72 -7.34 -8.02
C ALA A 142 -19.44 -7.15 -7.20
N MET A 143 -19.55 -6.71 -5.94
CA MET A 143 -18.42 -6.65 -5.00
C MET A 143 -17.83 -8.05 -4.77
N LEU A 144 -18.68 -9.07 -4.61
CA LEU A 144 -18.25 -10.45 -4.40
C LEU A 144 -17.62 -11.06 -5.67
N LEU A 145 -18.17 -10.74 -6.84
CA LEU A 145 -17.62 -11.13 -8.13
C LEU A 145 -16.24 -10.50 -8.34
N TYR A 146 -16.11 -9.21 -8.07
CA TYR A 146 -14.85 -8.49 -8.15
C TYR A 146 -13.79 -9.11 -7.23
N PHE A 147 -14.17 -9.45 -5.99
CA PHE A 147 -13.32 -10.19 -5.07
C PHE A 147 -12.83 -11.52 -5.64
N CYS A 148 -13.69 -12.28 -6.34
CA CYS A 148 -13.30 -13.56 -6.94
C CYS A 148 -12.43 -13.40 -8.19
N VAL A 149 -12.63 -12.34 -8.98
CA VAL A 149 -11.86 -12.06 -10.19
C VAL A 149 -10.45 -11.55 -9.87
N ASN A 150 -10.29 -10.78 -8.80
CA ASN A 150 -9.00 -10.16 -8.47
C ASN A 150 -7.84 -11.18 -8.28
N PRO A 151 -8.00 -12.29 -7.53
CA PRO A 151 -7.01 -13.36 -7.47
C PRO A 151 -6.68 -13.97 -8.84
N CYS A 152 -7.66 -14.10 -9.74
CA CYS A 152 -7.42 -14.60 -11.10
C CYS A 152 -6.51 -13.65 -11.89
N ILE A 153 -6.72 -12.34 -11.76
CA ILE A 153 -5.85 -11.31 -12.37
C ILE A 153 -4.45 -11.38 -11.75
N GLU A 154 -4.36 -11.53 -10.43
CA GLU A 154 -3.09 -11.61 -9.72
C GLU A 154 -2.30 -12.88 -10.04
N TRP A 155 -2.95 -14.03 -10.20
CA TRP A 155 -2.32 -15.31 -10.55
C TRP A 155 -2.00 -15.45 -12.04
N SER A 156 -2.64 -14.65 -12.89
CA SER A 156 -2.38 -14.60 -14.32
C SER A 156 -0.93 -14.22 -14.65
N HIS A 157 -0.53 -14.55 -15.88
CA HIS A 157 0.77 -14.19 -16.45
C HIS A 157 0.84 -12.74 -16.97
N LEU A 158 -0.20 -11.93 -16.74
CA LEU A 158 -0.21 -10.51 -17.10
C LEU A 158 1.01 -9.80 -16.50
N HIS A 159 1.57 -8.86 -17.27
CA HIS A 159 2.69 -8.03 -16.81
C HIS A 159 2.25 -7.22 -15.59
N LYS A 160 3.12 -7.08 -14.58
CA LYS A 160 2.75 -6.49 -13.26
C LYS A 160 2.11 -5.11 -13.35
N TRP A 161 2.50 -4.32 -14.35
CA TRP A 161 1.99 -2.96 -14.54
C TRP A 161 0.60 -2.90 -15.18
N LEU A 162 0.17 -3.98 -15.85
CA LEU A 162 -1.17 -4.08 -16.45
C LEU A 162 -2.23 -4.59 -15.46
N LYS A 163 -1.83 -5.22 -14.36
CA LYS A 163 -2.78 -5.81 -13.39
C LYS A 163 -3.67 -4.77 -12.71
N GLY A 164 -3.09 -3.63 -12.33
CA GLY A 164 -3.81 -2.50 -11.74
C GLY A 164 -4.87 -1.91 -12.68
N PRO A 165 -4.50 -1.40 -13.87
CA PRO A 165 -5.48 -0.82 -14.80
C PRO A 165 -6.50 -1.85 -15.27
N PHE A 166 -6.13 -3.12 -15.41
CA PHE A 166 -7.10 -4.18 -15.73
C PHE A 166 -8.11 -4.41 -14.60
N GLY A 167 -7.67 -4.38 -13.33
CA GLY A 167 -8.58 -4.42 -12.18
C GLY A 167 -9.52 -3.22 -12.11
N LEU A 168 -9.05 -2.03 -12.46
CA LEU A 168 -9.90 -0.82 -12.55
C LEU A 168 -10.91 -0.93 -13.71
N PHE A 169 -10.47 -1.45 -14.85
CA PHE A 169 -11.33 -1.70 -16.01
C PHE A 169 -12.47 -2.67 -15.67
N VAL A 170 -12.16 -3.79 -14.99
CA VAL A 170 -13.20 -4.74 -14.55
C VAL A 170 -14.19 -4.09 -13.59
N ALA A 171 -13.73 -3.27 -12.63
CA ALA A 171 -14.61 -2.56 -11.71
C ALA A 171 -15.53 -1.56 -12.45
N ALA A 172 -14.99 -0.86 -13.46
CA ALA A 172 -15.77 0.06 -14.29
C ALA A 172 -16.81 -0.67 -15.16
N CYS A 173 -16.45 -1.82 -15.75
CA CYS A 173 -17.42 -2.63 -16.48
C CYS A 173 -18.55 -3.12 -15.57
N LEU A 174 -18.23 -3.55 -14.35
CA LEU A 174 -19.23 -3.99 -13.38
C LEU A 174 -20.14 -2.83 -12.93
N SER A 175 -19.60 -1.63 -12.71
CA SER A 175 -20.43 -0.47 -12.32
C SER A 175 -21.40 -0.08 -13.42
N VAL A 176 -20.93 -0.03 -14.68
CA VAL A 176 -21.80 0.22 -15.85
C VAL A 176 -22.87 -0.86 -15.97
N MET A 177 -22.48 -2.12 -15.79
CA MET A 177 -23.42 -3.24 -15.91
C MET A 177 -24.56 -3.14 -14.89
N ILE A 178 -24.27 -2.80 -13.64
CA ILE A 178 -25.28 -2.66 -12.58
C ILE A 178 -26.24 -1.50 -12.87
N LEU A 179 -25.70 -0.36 -13.31
CA LEU A 179 -26.51 0.86 -13.48
C LEU A 179 -27.41 0.83 -14.72
N TYR A 180 -27.01 0.10 -15.77
CA TYR A 180 -27.73 0.10 -17.05
C TYR A 180 -28.45 -1.21 -17.38
N LEU A 181 -28.10 -2.35 -16.77
CA LEU A 181 -28.82 -3.61 -16.96
C LEU A 181 -29.64 -3.95 -15.71
N ALA A 182 -30.84 -3.38 -15.62
CA ALA A 182 -31.76 -3.55 -14.49
C ALA A 182 -32.09 -5.02 -14.14
N ALA A 183 -33.20 -5.59 -14.65
CA ALA A 183 -33.68 -6.90 -14.18
C ALA A 183 -32.79 -8.07 -14.61
N PHE A 184 -32.18 -8.01 -15.80
CA PHE A 184 -31.28 -9.05 -16.31
C PHE A 184 -29.90 -9.04 -15.63
N GLY A 185 -29.53 -7.95 -14.96
CA GLY A 185 -28.23 -7.80 -14.30
C GLY A 185 -27.99 -8.83 -13.20
N THR A 186 -29.01 -9.14 -12.40
CA THR A 186 -28.91 -10.12 -11.29
C THR A 186 -28.54 -11.52 -11.79
N LEU A 187 -29.32 -12.07 -12.72
CA LEU A 187 -29.11 -13.41 -13.27
C LEU A 187 -27.75 -13.51 -13.95
N LEU A 188 -27.35 -12.46 -14.69
CA LEU A 188 -26.06 -12.39 -15.35
C LEU A 188 -24.91 -12.34 -14.32
N LEU A 189 -25.02 -11.55 -13.25
CA LEU A 189 -24.04 -11.52 -12.16
C LEU A 189 -23.88 -12.88 -11.48
N VAL A 190 -24.99 -13.56 -11.19
CA VAL A 190 -24.96 -14.90 -10.60
C VAL A 190 -24.29 -15.90 -11.57
N ALA A 191 -24.64 -15.86 -12.85
CA ALA A 191 -24.03 -16.70 -13.87
C ALA A 191 -22.51 -16.44 -13.99
N LEU A 192 -22.08 -15.18 -14.01
CA LEU A 192 -20.66 -14.80 -14.03
C LEU A 192 -19.94 -15.26 -12.77
N LEU A 193 -20.54 -15.10 -11.58
CA LEU A 193 -19.96 -15.55 -10.33
C LEU A 193 -19.76 -17.07 -10.32
N LEU A 194 -20.76 -17.83 -10.74
CA LEU A 194 -20.66 -19.28 -10.86
C LEU A 194 -19.59 -19.68 -11.88
N LEU A 195 -19.51 -19.01 -13.03
CA LEU A 195 -18.47 -19.24 -14.03
C LEU A 195 -17.07 -18.99 -13.46
N VAL A 196 -16.88 -17.88 -12.74
CA VAL A 196 -15.59 -17.56 -12.11
C VAL A 196 -15.23 -18.58 -11.03
N LEU A 197 -16.18 -19.01 -10.20
CA LEU A 197 -15.94 -20.04 -9.19
C LEU A 197 -15.60 -21.40 -9.82
N LEU A 198 -16.29 -21.79 -10.91
CA LEU A 198 -15.96 -22.98 -11.69
C LEU A 198 -14.57 -22.88 -12.32
N PHE A 199 -14.21 -21.71 -12.85
CA PHE A 199 -12.88 -21.44 -13.39
C PHE A 199 -11.80 -21.58 -12.33
N ILE A 200 -12.01 -21.04 -11.12
CA ILE A 200 -11.12 -21.20 -9.97
C ILE A 200 -11.01 -22.67 -9.58
N GLU A 201 -12.11 -23.40 -9.52
CA GLU A 201 -12.14 -24.83 -9.18
C GLU A 201 -11.32 -25.66 -10.19
N MET A 202 -11.55 -25.47 -11.49
CA MET A 202 -10.85 -26.22 -12.53
C MET A 202 -9.38 -25.85 -12.64
N ARG A 203 -9.03 -24.56 -12.64
CA ARG A 203 -7.67 -24.09 -12.90
C ARG A 203 -6.80 -24.01 -11.65
N HIS A 204 -7.36 -23.61 -10.52
CA HIS A 204 -6.58 -23.25 -9.33
C HIS A 204 -6.72 -24.25 -8.18
N ILE A 205 -7.86 -24.93 -8.04
CA ILE A 205 -8.07 -25.94 -6.97
C ILE A 205 -7.56 -27.31 -7.42
N ARG A 206 -7.94 -27.78 -8.62
CA ARG A 206 -7.54 -29.12 -9.08
C ARG A 206 -6.08 -29.20 -9.53
N SER A 207 -5.50 -28.09 -9.99
CA SER A 207 -4.11 -28.05 -10.44
C SER A 207 -3.11 -27.74 -9.34
N GLY A 208 -1.92 -28.36 -9.40
CA GLY A 208 -0.74 -28.00 -8.60
C GLY A 208 0.18 -26.97 -9.26
N THR A 209 -0.06 -26.61 -10.53
CA THR A 209 0.86 -25.79 -11.34
C THR A 209 1.12 -24.40 -10.76
N TYR A 210 0.15 -23.85 -10.01
CA TYR A 210 0.23 -22.50 -9.44
C TYR A 210 0.70 -22.47 -7.98
N PHE A 211 1.19 -23.59 -7.42
CA PHE A 211 1.57 -23.70 -6.01
C PHE A 211 2.51 -22.58 -5.55
N GLU A 212 3.63 -22.37 -6.24
CA GLU A 212 4.63 -21.36 -5.85
C GLU A 212 4.07 -19.93 -5.89
N LYS A 213 3.26 -19.62 -6.91
CA LYS A 213 2.61 -18.30 -7.02
C LYS A 213 1.57 -18.09 -5.92
N GLN A 214 0.80 -19.12 -5.58
CA GLN A 214 -0.20 -19.09 -4.51
C GLN A 214 0.48 -18.94 -3.14
N LEU A 215 1.56 -19.70 -2.90
CA LEU A 215 2.36 -19.59 -1.69
C LEU A 215 2.99 -18.19 -1.54
N GLU A 216 3.61 -17.67 -2.60
CA GLU A 216 4.18 -16.32 -2.58
C GLU A 216 3.10 -15.27 -2.31
N HIS A 217 1.89 -15.47 -2.84
CA HIS A 217 0.75 -14.58 -2.60
C HIS A 217 0.27 -14.63 -1.13
N ASP A 218 0.09 -15.82 -0.56
CA ASP A 218 -0.32 -15.99 0.84
C ASP A 218 0.73 -15.42 1.80
N LEU A 219 2.02 -15.66 1.54
CA LEU A 219 3.12 -15.07 2.32
C LEU A 219 3.15 -13.54 2.22
N LYS A 220 2.92 -12.98 1.02
CA LYS A 220 2.79 -11.53 0.83
C LYS A 220 1.57 -10.96 1.54
N ALA A 221 0.43 -11.64 1.53
CA ALA A 221 -0.77 -11.18 2.22
C ALA A 221 -0.54 -11.16 3.74
N HIS A 222 0.05 -12.23 4.28
CA HIS A 222 0.39 -12.32 5.70
C HIS A 222 1.39 -11.24 6.13
N THR A 223 2.47 -11.04 5.37
CA THR A 223 3.47 -10.00 5.65
C THR A 223 2.94 -8.58 5.44
N ARG A 224 2.03 -8.35 4.47
CA ARG A 224 1.36 -7.05 4.27
C ARG A 224 0.54 -6.66 5.50
N TRP A 225 -0.22 -7.59 6.06
CA TRP A 225 -1.03 -7.36 7.27
C TRP A 225 -0.14 -7.00 8.45
N ILE A 226 0.88 -7.81 8.70
CA ILE A 226 1.88 -7.58 9.75
C ILE A 226 2.59 -6.23 9.56
N GLY A 227 3.01 -5.90 8.33
CA GLY A 227 3.68 -4.65 8.01
C GLY A 227 2.81 -3.40 8.19
N ARG A 228 1.49 -3.48 7.93
CA ARG A 228 0.55 -2.38 8.22
C ARG A 228 0.42 -2.15 9.73
N LEU A 229 0.43 -3.22 10.51
CA LEU A 229 0.35 -3.13 11.98
C LEU A 229 1.64 -2.55 12.56
N PHE A 230 2.80 -2.99 12.10
CA PHE A 230 4.09 -2.44 12.51
C PHE A 230 4.38 -1.04 11.93
N PHE A 231 3.63 -0.56 10.94
CA PHE A 231 3.76 0.84 10.52
C PHE A 231 3.40 1.81 11.66
N PHE A 232 2.46 1.43 12.52
CA PHE A 232 2.06 2.22 13.69
C PHE A 232 3.08 2.17 14.85
N ASN A 233 4.04 1.24 14.83
CA ASN A 233 5.07 1.13 15.85
C ASN A 233 6.48 1.17 15.22
N ASN A 234 7.17 2.30 15.38
CA ASN A 234 8.50 2.53 14.81
C ASN A 234 9.56 1.51 15.26
N GLU A 235 9.43 0.93 16.46
CA GLU A 235 10.41 -0.03 17.00
C GLU A 235 10.39 -1.38 16.25
N LEU A 236 9.24 -1.74 15.69
CA LEU A 236 9.01 -3.03 15.03
C LEU A 236 9.32 -3.00 13.52
N LYS A 237 9.64 -1.83 12.95
CA LYS A 237 10.09 -1.68 11.54
C LYS A 237 11.37 -2.47 11.25
N SER A 238 12.22 -2.67 12.26
CA SER A 238 13.46 -3.45 12.20
C SER A 238 13.24 -4.93 11.88
N MET A 239 12.04 -5.47 12.15
CA MET A 239 11.71 -6.88 11.91
C MET A 239 11.22 -7.17 10.49
N ILE A 240 10.91 -6.13 9.70
CA ILE A 240 10.52 -6.30 8.30
C ILE A 240 11.80 -6.61 7.51
N LYS A 241 11.98 -7.89 7.11
CA LYS A 241 13.07 -8.27 6.21
C LYS A 241 13.05 -7.37 4.99
N GLU A 242 14.12 -6.60 4.81
CA GLU A 242 14.31 -5.81 3.61
C GLU A 242 14.26 -6.72 2.39
N LYS A 243 13.45 -6.33 1.41
CA LYS A 243 13.35 -7.06 0.16
C LYS A 243 14.66 -6.90 -0.59
N HIS A 244 15.52 -7.92 -0.58
CA HIS A 244 16.71 -8.01 -1.41
C HIS A 244 16.33 -8.08 -2.90
N ASN A 245 15.97 -6.95 -3.48
CA ASN A 245 15.97 -6.76 -4.92
C ASN A 245 17.36 -6.24 -5.29
N VAL A 246 18.30 -7.17 -5.48
CA VAL A 246 19.62 -6.87 -6.05
C VAL A 246 19.45 -6.62 -7.55
N LYS A 247 18.83 -5.50 -7.90
CA LYS A 247 18.87 -4.99 -9.28
C LYS A 247 20.15 -4.21 -9.43
N ALA A 248 20.95 -4.54 -10.44
CA ALA A 248 22.16 -3.79 -10.75
C ALA A 248 21.85 -2.28 -10.86
N PRO A 249 22.68 -1.42 -10.27
CA PRO A 249 22.43 0.02 -10.27
C PRO A 249 22.39 0.54 -11.70
N ARG A 250 21.28 1.18 -12.08
CA ARG A 250 21.12 1.78 -13.41
C ARG A 250 21.85 3.11 -13.55
N LEU A 251 22.04 3.84 -12.44
CA LEU A 251 22.63 5.18 -12.41
C LEU A 251 24.07 5.15 -11.87
N LEU A 252 24.94 5.94 -12.49
CA LEU A 252 26.33 6.20 -12.08
C LEU A 252 27.17 4.91 -12.00
N LYS A 253 27.24 4.14 -13.11
CA LYS A 253 27.99 2.87 -13.16
C LYS A 253 29.51 3.05 -13.18
N GLY A 254 30.01 4.14 -13.79
CA GLY A 254 31.44 4.47 -13.84
C GLY A 254 31.95 5.17 -12.59
N ARG A 255 33.27 5.42 -12.53
CA ARG A 255 33.90 6.26 -11.50
C ARG A 255 33.49 7.73 -11.70
N LEU A 256 33.13 8.41 -10.62
CA LEU A 256 32.80 9.84 -10.64
C LEU A 256 34.01 10.70 -10.27
N PHE A 257 34.88 10.17 -9.41
CA PHE A 257 36.13 10.81 -9.05
C PHE A 257 37.31 9.99 -9.61
N GLN A 258 38.32 10.69 -10.11
CA GLN A 258 39.48 10.05 -10.73
C GLN A 258 40.49 9.54 -9.70
N HIS A 259 40.49 10.10 -8.49
CA HIS A 259 41.45 9.81 -7.43
C HIS A 259 40.94 8.67 -6.52
N ALA A 260 41.82 7.74 -6.15
CA ALA A 260 41.48 6.58 -5.31
C ALA A 260 41.04 6.99 -3.90
N ASP A 261 41.59 8.08 -3.37
CA ASP A 261 41.26 8.63 -2.05
C ASP A 261 39.82 9.15 -1.95
N ASP A 262 39.17 9.36 -3.10
CA ASP A 262 37.82 9.89 -3.20
C ASP A 262 36.75 8.79 -3.31
N ALA A 263 37.16 7.52 -3.25
CA ALA A 263 36.23 6.39 -3.37
C ALA A 263 35.13 6.41 -2.29
N ALA A 264 35.44 6.88 -1.08
CA ALA A 264 34.46 7.03 0.00
C ALA A 264 33.39 8.07 -0.33
N ALA A 265 33.79 9.26 -0.79
CA ALA A 265 32.89 10.31 -1.25
C ALA A 265 32.05 9.83 -2.45
N GLU A 266 32.65 9.09 -3.37
CA GLU A 266 31.95 8.50 -4.51
C GLU A 266 30.83 7.55 -4.10
N LEU A 267 31.13 6.64 -3.16
CA LEU A 267 30.15 5.68 -2.64
C LEU A 267 29.00 6.40 -1.95
N LEU A 268 29.28 7.46 -1.19
CA LEU A 268 28.26 8.25 -0.52
C LEU A 268 27.38 9.03 -1.51
N VAL A 269 27.97 9.69 -2.52
CA VAL A 269 27.21 10.35 -3.59
C VAL A 269 26.32 9.34 -4.32
N LYS A 270 26.86 8.16 -4.65
CA LYS A 270 26.11 7.09 -5.32
C LYS A 270 24.99 6.55 -4.43
N THR A 271 25.19 6.39 -3.14
CA THR A 271 24.13 5.89 -2.24
C THR A 271 22.99 6.88 -2.09
N LEU A 272 23.27 8.17 -1.91
CA LEU A 272 22.25 9.24 -1.88
C LEU A 272 21.44 9.29 -3.17
N ILE A 273 22.11 9.26 -4.32
CA ILE A 273 21.43 9.33 -5.61
C ILE A 273 20.67 8.03 -5.87
N ARG A 274 21.26 6.85 -5.66
CA ARG A 274 20.61 5.56 -6.00
C ARG A 274 19.45 5.22 -5.07
N ASN A 275 19.45 5.68 -3.82
CA ASN A 275 18.34 5.45 -2.91
C ASN A 275 17.16 6.39 -3.23
N LYS A 276 16.04 5.80 -3.65
CA LYS A 276 14.82 6.56 -3.99
C LYS A 276 14.34 7.40 -2.80
N ARG A 277 14.44 6.91 -1.56
CA ARG A 277 14.02 7.64 -0.37
C ARG A 277 14.80 8.94 -0.20
N TYR A 278 16.13 8.89 -0.23
CA TYR A 278 16.99 10.06 -0.03
C TYR A 278 16.85 11.06 -1.18
N ARG A 279 16.83 10.59 -2.43
CA ARG A 279 16.65 11.47 -3.60
C ARG A 279 15.33 12.24 -3.56
N TRP A 280 14.20 11.56 -3.27
CA TRP A 280 12.91 12.24 -3.21
C TRP A 280 12.78 13.15 -1.99
N ALA A 281 13.41 12.82 -0.86
CA ALA A 281 13.49 13.72 0.28
C ALA A 281 14.21 15.02 -0.12
N TYR A 282 15.39 14.92 -0.72
CA TYR A 282 16.14 16.08 -1.22
C TYR A 282 15.34 16.93 -2.20
N VAL A 283 14.76 16.32 -3.24
CA VAL A 283 13.93 17.02 -4.24
C VAL A 283 12.75 17.72 -3.58
N ARG A 284 12.09 17.08 -2.60
CA ARG A 284 10.96 17.70 -1.89
C ARG A 284 11.42 18.91 -1.07
N LEU A 285 12.55 18.84 -0.39
CA LEU A 285 13.08 19.97 0.38
C LEU A 285 13.33 21.17 -0.54
N VAL A 286 13.99 20.96 -1.68
CA VAL A 286 14.26 22.03 -2.66
C VAL A 286 12.96 22.56 -3.29
N LEU A 287 12.03 21.68 -3.67
CA LEU A 287 10.80 22.07 -4.34
C LEU A 287 9.83 22.81 -3.40
N VAL A 288 9.89 22.56 -2.09
CA VAL A 288 9.12 23.32 -1.09
C VAL A 288 9.75 24.69 -0.86
N THR A 289 11.08 24.82 -0.88
CA THR A 289 11.74 26.12 -0.62
C THR A 289 11.69 27.08 -1.79
N VAL A 290 11.76 26.61 -3.04
CA VAL A 290 11.77 27.48 -4.24
C VAL A 290 10.55 28.41 -4.35
N PRO A 291 9.29 27.95 -4.19
CA PRO A 291 8.12 28.84 -4.26
C PRO A 291 8.07 29.88 -3.14
N LEU A 292 8.66 29.59 -1.98
CA LEU A 292 8.69 30.54 -0.86
C LEU A 292 9.48 31.80 -1.21
N TYR A 293 10.59 31.67 -1.95
CA TYR A 293 11.39 32.82 -2.42
C TYR A 293 10.65 33.73 -3.41
N LEU A 294 9.57 33.25 -4.03
CA LEU A 294 8.77 34.06 -4.97
C LEU A 294 7.63 34.81 -4.27
N ALA A 295 7.27 34.40 -3.05
CA ALA A 295 6.11 34.92 -2.33
C ALA A 295 6.48 35.85 -1.17
N LEU A 296 7.74 35.84 -0.73
CA LEU A 296 8.20 36.56 0.45
C LEU A 296 8.78 37.93 0.10
N PRO A 297 8.73 38.91 1.03
CA PRO A 297 9.43 40.18 0.87
C PRO A 297 10.94 40.00 1.01
N PHE A 298 11.71 40.87 0.36
CA PHE A 298 13.18 40.77 0.23
C PHE A 298 13.95 40.47 1.54
N TRP A 299 13.60 41.15 2.64
CA TRP A 299 14.27 40.92 3.92
C TRP A 299 14.07 39.48 4.45
N ALA A 300 12.92 38.88 4.14
CA ALA A 300 12.60 37.50 4.50
C ALA A 300 13.30 36.49 3.56
N ASP A 301 13.60 36.85 2.31
CA ASP A 301 14.39 36.00 1.40
C ASP A 301 15.82 35.80 1.88
N VAL A 302 16.44 36.84 2.45
CA VAL A 302 17.80 36.75 3.03
C VAL A 302 17.80 35.81 4.24
N LEU A 303 16.77 35.90 5.11
CA LEU A 303 16.60 34.97 6.24
C LEU A 303 16.32 33.54 5.75
N LEU A 304 15.50 33.39 4.71
CA LEU A 304 15.17 32.11 4.11
C LEU A 304 16.40 31.43 3.49
N LEU A 305 17.36 32.20 2.96
CA LEU A 305 18.64 31.69 2.46
C LEU A 305 19.46 31.03 3.57
N GLY A 306 19.58 31.71 4.72
CA GLY A 306 20.22 31.13 5.90
C GLY A 306 19.50 29.89 6.40
N PHE A 307 18.17 29.93 6.49
CA PHE A 307 17.35 28.79 6.90
C PHE A 307 17.51 27.59 5.94
N SER A 308 17.52 27.84 4.63
CA SER A 308 17.68 26.82 3.59
C SER A 308 19.03 26.12 3.71
N TYR A 309 20.10 26.87 4.02
CA TYR A 309 21.42 26.31 4.27
C TYR A 309 21.42 25.36 5.48
N PHE A 310 20.87 25.79 6.63
CA PHE A 310 20.77 24.95 7.82
C PHE A 310 19.89 23.71 7.60
N MET A 311 18.77 23.88 6.90
CA MET A 311 17.85 22.78 6.59
C MET A 311 18.50 21.72 5.70
N LEU A 312 19.20 22.11 4.63
CA LEU A 312 19.88 21.18 3.73
C LEU A 312 21.08 20.50 4.39
N THR A 313 21.86 21.24 5.18
CA THR A 313 23.00 20.68 5.92
C THR A 313 22.55 19.72 7.01
N GLY A 314 21.54 20.09 7.81
CA GLY A 314 20.98 19.22 8.85
C GLY A 314 20.33 17.96 8.26
N TRP A 315 19.63 18.08 7.13
CA TRP A 315 19.12 16.92 6.41
C TRP A 315 20.24 15.98 5.95
N LEU A 316 21.30 16.54 5.36
CA LEU A 316 22.43 15.75 4.88
C LEU A 316 23.11 15.02 6.05
N GLU A 317 23.34 15.69 7.18
CA GLU A 317 23.92 15.09 8.39
C GLU A 317 23.05 13.97 8.96
N SER A 318 21.73 14.16 9.01
CA SER A 318 20.77 13.13 9.43
C SER A 318 20.86 11.88 8.54
N VAL A 319 20.88 12.06 7.22
CA VAL A 319 21.02 10.94 6.27
C VAL A 319 22.37 10.27 6.41
N MET A 320 23.44 11.04 6.62
CA MET A 320 24.78 10.49 6.82
C MET A 320 24.87 9.65 8.10
N TYR A 321 24.22 10.07 9.18
CA TYR A 321 24.11 9.27 10.40
C TYR A 321 23.39 7.94 10.16
N GLU A 322 22.26 7.94 9.43
CA GLU A 322 21.54 6.73 9.03
C GLU A 322 22.41 5.82 8.15
N VAL A 323 23.16 6.40 7.21
CA VAL A 323 24.03 5.65 6.29
C VAL A 323 25.23 5.02 6.99
N LYS A 324 25.82 5.69 7.99
CA LYS A 324 26.93 5.14 8.80
C LYS A 324 26.52 3.84 9.50
N GLY A 325 25.24 3.70 9.86
CA GLY A 325 24.69 2.50 10.51
C GLY A 325 24.46 1.29 9.60
N HIS A 326 24.58 1.42 8.27
CA HIS A 326 24.37 0.30 7.35
C HIS A 326 25.54 -0.69 7.34
N ALA A 327 25.22 -1.99 7.26
CA ALA A 327 26.19 -3.09 7.27
C ALA A 327 27.33 -2.95 6.24
N VAL A 328 27.04 -2.36 5.07
CA VAL A 328 28.05 -2.14 4.01
C VAL A 328 29.18 -1.21 4.49
N PHE A 329 28.85 -0.15 5.23
CA PHE A 329 29.84 0.81 5.72
C PHE A 329 30.56 0.32 6.98
N ASN A 330 29.92 -0.55 7.77
CA ASN A 330 30.60 -1.27 8.86
C ASN A 330 31.66 -2.25 8.33
N VAL A 331 31.45 -2.88 7.18
CA VAL A 331 32.43 -3.78 6.54
C VAL A 331 33.59 -3.00 5.92
N LEU A 332 33.32 -1.80 5.37
CA LEU A 332 34.34 -0.96 4.72
C LEU A 332 35.30 -0.27 5.71
N LYS A 333 34.99 -0.26 7.02
CA LYS A 333 35.82 0.33 8.10
C LYS A 333 36.50 1.65 7.69
N LEU A 334 35.71 2.59 7.17
CA LEU A 334 36.20 3.92 6.82
C LEU A 334 36.78 4.61 8.06
N GLN A 335 37.99 5.15 7.96
CA GLN A 335 38.57 5.99 9.01
C GLN A 335 37.70 7.25 9.18
N ASP A 336 37.53 7.72 10.43
CA ASP A 336 36.65 8.87 10.72
C ASP A 336 37.12 10.16 10.01
N GLU A 337 38.43 10.30 9.75
CA GLU A 337 38.99 11.41 8.96
C GLU A 337 38.50 11.39 7.50
N GLN A 338 38.50 10.21 6.86
CA GLN A 338 38.01 10.01 5.49
C GLN A 338 36.50 10.24 5.40
N TRP A 339 35.76 9.87 6.45
CA TRP A 339 34.32 10.12 6.55
C TRP A 339 34.02 11.62 6.61
N TYR A 340 34.71 12.35 7.47
CA TYR A 340 34.52 13.78 7.63
C TYR A 340 34.93 14.58 6.38
N SER A 341 36.03 14.20 5.74
CA SER A 341 36.48 14.76 4.45
C SER A 341 35.43 14.53 3.35
N SER A 342 34.89 13.31 3.27
CA SER A 342 33.83 12.98 2.30
C SER A 342 32.53 13.75 2.56
N MET A 343 32.18 13.96 3.83
CA MET A 343 31.00 14.73 4.23
C MET A 343 31.11 16.21 3.84
N LYS A 344 32.29 16.82 4.02
CA LYS A 344 32.56 18.19 3.54
C LYS A 344 32.34 18.31 2.04
N ARG A 345 32.86 17.37 1.27
CA ARG A 345 32.68 17.34 -0.20
C ARG A 345 31.23 17.15 -0.61
N LEU A 346 30.47 16.32 0.10
CA LEU A 346 29.03 16.15 -0.13
C LEU A 346 28.25 17.45 0.12
N LYS A 347 28.59 18.21 1.16
CA LYS A 347 28.00 19.54 1.40
C LYS A 347 28.27 20.46 0.20
N VAL A 348 29.49 20.45 -0.34
CA VAL A 348 29.83 21.24 -1.54
C VAL A 348 29.03 20.78 -2.76
N ILE A 349 28.80 19.47 -2.95
CA ILE A 349 28.12 18.96 -4.14
C ILE A 349 26.59 19.16 -4.07
N PHE A 350 25.98 18.98 -2.90
CA PHE A 350 24.52 19.00 -2.76
C PHE A 350 23.98 20.32 -2.20
N VAL A 351 24.68 20.97 -1.28
CA VAL A 351 24.17 22.20 -0.63
C VAL A 351 24.57 23.43 -1.44
N ALA A 352 25.84 23.53 -1.84
CA ALA A 352 26.35 24.75 -2.46
C ALA A 352 25.64 25.14 -3.77
N PRO A 353 25.32 24.22 -4.71
CA PRO A 353 24.66 24.61 -5.97
C PRO A 353 23.27 25.18 -5.73
N VAL A 354 22.51 24.61 -4.78
CA VAL A 354 21.16 25.06 -4.46
C VAL A 354 21.19 26.46 -3.83
N ILE A 355 22.10 26.67 -2.87
CA ILE A 355 22.25 27.97 -2.21
C ILE A 355 22.77 29.04 -3.19
N LEU A 356 23.69 28.69 -4.09
CA LEU A 356 24.16 29.60 -5.14
C LEU A 356 23.03 29.98 -6.10
N CYS A 357 22.25 29.00 -6.58
CA CYS A 357 21.09 29.27 -7.44
C CYS A 357 20.05 30.15 -6.73
N MET A 358 19.74 29.88 -5.46
CA MET A 358 18.81 30.69 -4.66
C MET A 358 19.36 32.10 -4.42
N GLY A 359 20.64 32.23 -4.09
CA GLY A 359 21.29 33.53 -3.92
C GLY A 359 21.27 34.39 -5.18
N LEU A 360 21.41 33.78 -6.36
CA LEU A 360 21.25 34.48 -7.65
C LEU A 360 19.83 34.98 -7.87
N VAL A 361 18.81 34.20 -7.48
CA VAL A 361 17.41 34.63 -7.57
C VAL A 361 17.15 35.83 -6.66
N VAL A 362 17.66 35.79 -5.42
CA VAL A 362 17.56 36.92 -4.48
C VAL A 362 18.30 38.16 -5.00
N ALA A 363 19.49 37.98 -5.59
CA ALA A 363 20.25 39.09 -6.16
C ALA A 363 19.56 39.73 -7.38
N LEU A 364 18.92 38.93 -8.24
CA LEU A 364 18.13 39.43 -9.37
C LEU A 364 16.86 40.15 -8.90
N GLY A 365 16.20 39.66 -7.85
CA GLY A 365 15.07 40.33 -7.23
C GLY A 365 15.41 41.65 -6.54
N LEU A 366 16.69 41.91 -6.27
CA LEU A 366 17.20 43.18 -5.72
C LEU A 366 17.46 44.23 -6.82
N MET A 367 17.63 43.77 -8.07
CA MET A 367 17.90 44.63 -9.24
C MET A 367 16.63 45.07 -9.99
N LEU A 368 15.50 44.41 -9.73
CA LEU A 368 14.15 44.76 -10.19
C LEU A 368 13.42 45.58 -9.13
#